data_AF-A0A2D6U2I0-F1
#
_entry.id   AF-A0A2D6U2I0-F1
#
_cell.length_a   1.000
_cell.length_b   1.000
_cell.length_c   1.000
_cell.angle_alpha   90.00
_cell.angle_beta   90.00
_cell.angle_gamma   90.00
#
_symmetry.space_group_name_H-M   'P 1'
#
loop_
_entity.id
_entity.type
_entity.pdbx_description
1 polymer ?
#
loop_
_entity_poly.entity_id
_entity_poly.type
_entity_poly.pdbx_seq_one_letter_code
_entity_poly.pdbx_strand_id
1 'polypeptide(L)'
;MVLSTTAALATTASASQARTYTTNRDPHDVAIGDFNCDNHNDIAIATDGTHTITVLWNDGNGDFSERQDIWVTANQDRNADWDEFSNVQFIEVGDFTNDGVDDIVIFQRNNPFKTNEDGTPAGEPGNVTIIENGGCNEKTWSIGARFTHFWAWDLEVSDLNDDGNDDVMVLDLQADITTQRVVTYLGPITSSTQGIVTNLGPAQQNTYRAFTAGDWGESQVGGGLGGGGTCFDNDMWLLRSEGLDYATGQVTNPGNDDNVSIVEFNCQTNTFPLSYTFSTTPGVGEHVINMQTETSSDLAVADLDGDGVADVLALNDAD
;
A
#
# COMPACT_ATOMS: atom_id res chain seq x y z
N MET A 1 -4.24 61.79 28.73
CA MET A 1 -4.96 60.51 28.83
C MET A 1 -5.21 60.04 27.41
N VAL A 2 -4.23 59.34 26.84
CA VAL A 2 -4.30 58.81 25.47
C VAL A 2 -4.98 57.45 25.59
N LEU A 3 -6.23 57.35 25.10
CA LEU A 3 -6.95 56.09 25.04
C LEU A 3 -6.27 55.20 24.00
N SER A 4 -5.60 54.15 24.47
CA SER A 4 -5.17 53.02 23.66
C SER A 4 -6.38 52.12 23.43
N THR A 5 -6.94 52.12 22.22
CA THR A 5 -7.89 51.09 21.78
C THR A 5 -7.09 49.97 21.15
N THR A 6 -6.56 49.07 21.97
CA THR A 6 -6.19 47.72 21.53
C THR A 6 -7.49 47.02 21.15
N ALA A 7 -7.77 46.93 19.85
CA ALA A 7 -8.77 46.02 19.35
C ALA A 7 -8.23 44.60 19.57
N ALA A 8 -8.71 43.92 20.60
CA ALA A 8 -8.58 42.48 20.70
C ALA A 8 -9.42 41.89 19.56
N LEU A 9 -8.78 41.57 18.44
CA LEU A 9 -9.29 40.56 17.53
C LEU A 9 -9.21 39.25 18.31
N ALA A 10 -10.28 38.95 19.05
CA ALA A 10 -10.56 37.58 19.38
C ALA A 10 -10.76 36.89 18.02
N THR A 11 -9.70 36.27 17.50
CA THR A 11 -9.85 35.24 16.50
C THR A 11 -10.69 34.17 17.18
N THR A 12 -11.99 34.24 16.96
CA THR A 12 -12.84 33.07 17.08
C THR A 12 -12.15 32.02 16.25
N ALA A 13 -11.53 31.03 16.91
CA ALA A 13 -11.14 29.80 16.28
C ALA A 13 -12.36 29.37 15.46
N SER A 14 -12.24 29.41 14.14
CA SER A 14 -13.33 28.96 13.28
C SER A 14 -13.60 27.52 13.69
N ALA A 15 -14.87 27.24 13.99
CA ALA A 15 -15.37 25.88 13.98
C ALA A 15 -14.85 25.20 12.71
N SER A 16 -14.27 24.00 12.84
CA SER A 16 -13.87 23.18 11.71
C SER A 16 -15.06 23.13 10.73
N GLN A 17 -14.95 23.85 9.62
CA GLN A 17 -15.95 23.81 8.58
C GLN A 17 -15.66 22.54 7.80
N ALA A 18 -16.59 21.59 7.83
CA ALA A 18 -16.53 20.45 6.93
C ALA A 18 -16.54 20.99 5.49
N ARG A 19 -15.47 20.69 4.74
CA ARG A 19 -15.36 20.97 3.31
C ARG A 19 -15.57 19.67 2.55
N THR A 20 -16.04 19.79 1.32
CA THR A 20 -16.28 18.64 0.44
C THR A 20 -15.60 18.90 -0.88
N TYR A 21 -14.74 17.97 -1.29
CA TYR A 21 -14.08 17.98 -2.59
C TYR A 21 -14.64 16.85 -3.43
N THR A 22 -14.91 17.13 -4.70
CA THR A 22 -15.46 16.14 -5.61
C THR A 22 -14.34 15.31 -6.20
N THR A 23 -14.40 13.99 -6.05
CA THR A 23 -13.53 13.02 -6.71
C THR A 23 -14.24 12.39 -7.91
N ASN A 24 -13.63 11.39 -8.55
CA ASN A 24 -14.38 10.50 -9.43
C ASN A 24 -15.28 9.55 -8.62
N ARG A 25 -16.01 8.67 -9.31
CA ARG A 25 -16.97 7.73 -8.72
C ARG A 25 -16.27 6.68 -7.84
N ASP A 26 -16.98 6.25 -6.81
CA ASP A 26 -16.64 5.15 -5.89
C ASP A 26 -15.17 5.24 -5.40
N PRO A 27 -14.79 6.33 -4.69
CA PRO A 27 -13.47 6.43 -4.09
C PRO A 27 -13.26 5.28 -3.11
N HIS A 28 -12.18 4.53 -3.29
CA HIS A 28 -11.92 3.29 -2.57
C HIS A 28 -10.79 3.43 -1.55
N ASP A 29 -9.78 4.24 -1.88
CA ASP A 29 -8.55 4.37 -1.10
C ASP A 29 -7.88 5.74 -1.35
N VAL A 30 -6.99 6.16 -0.45
CA VAL A 30 -6.37 7.48 -0.44
C VAL A 30 -4.92 7.43 0.05
N ALA A 31 -4.03 8.10 -0.68
CA ALA A 31 -2.65 8.32 -0.28
C ALA A 31 -2.32 9.82 -0.22
N ILE A 32 -1.33 10.19 0.60
CA ILE A 32 -0.97 11.56 0.92
C ILE A 32 0.54 11.75 0.67
N GLY A 33 0.91 12.66 -0.23
CA GLY A 33 2.30 12.98 -0.57
C GLY A 33 2.45 14.40 -1.08
N ASP A 34 3.66 14.93 -1.22
CA ASP A 34 3.91 16.26 -1.79
C ASP A 34 4.32 16.12 -3.26
N PHE A 35 3.32 16.07 -4.15
CA PHE A 35 3.56 15.78 -5.56
C PHE A 35 4.09 16.98 -6.35
N ASN A 36 4.05 18.19 -5.80
CA ASN A 36 4.51 19.40 -6.49
C ASN A 36 5.72 20.08 -5.82
N CYS A 37 6.19 19.55 -4.69
CA CYS A 37 7.33 20.00 -3.91
C CYS A 37 7.14 21.40 -3.29
N ASP A 38 5.91 21.76 -2.93
CA ASP A 38 5.59 23.03 -2.29
C ASP A 38 5.56 22.96 -0.76
N ASN A 39 5.85 21.79 -0.18
CA ASN A 39 5.78 21.41 1.23
C ASN A 39 4.36 21.38 1.82
N HIS A 40 3.34 21.23 0.99
CA HIS A 40 1.98 20.96 1.44
C HIS A 40 1.50 19.67 0.83
N ASN A 41 1.20 18.69 1.69
CA ASN A 41 0.75 17.40 1.20
C ASN A 41 -0.53 17.54 0.36
N ASP A 42 -0.47 16.96 -0.82
CA ASP A 42 -1.54 16.71 -1.75
C ASP A 42 -2.23 15.38 -1.40
N ILE A 43 -3.28 15.03 -2.15
CA ILE A 43 -4.00 13.77 -1.97
C ILE A 43 -4.19 13.08 -3.32
N ALA A 44 -3.83 11.79 -3.39
CA ALA A 44 -4.19 10.90 -4.48
C ALA A 44 -5.31 9.95 -4.05
N ILE A 45 -6.29 9.70 -4.90
CA ILE A 45 -7.48 8.91 -4.60
C ILE A 45 -7.66 7.82 -5.67
N ALA A 46 -7.75 6.57 -5.21
CA ALA A 46 -8.18 5.43 -6.02
C ALA A 46 -9.69 5.51 -6.27
N THR A 47 -10.11 5.34 -7.53
CA THR A 47 -11.53 5.42 -7.90
C THR A 47 -11.99 4.17 -8.66
N ASP A 48 -12.83 3.35 -8.01
CA ASP A 48 -13.32 2.08 -8.51
C ASP A 48 -14.45 2.26 -9.55
N GLY A 49 -14.54 1.36 -10.52
CA GLY A 49 -15.52 1.47 -11.61
C GLY A 49 -15.30 2.70 -12.51
N THR A 50 -14.06 3.19 -12.61
CA THR A 50 -13.66 4.30 -13.48
C THR A 50 -12.41 3.96 -14.30
N HIS A 51 -11.91 4.93 -15.09
CA HIS A 51 -10.72 4.81 -15.93
C HIS A 51 -9.52 5.63 -15.40
N THR A 52 -9.71 6.28 -14.26
CA THR A 52 -8.77 7.28 -13.75
C THR A 52 -8.49 7.07 -12.27
N ILE A 53 -7.47 7.75 -11.76
CA ILE A 53 -7.38 8.16 -10.36
C ILE A 53 -7.61 9.67 -10.27
N THR A 54 -7.88 10.19 -9.07
CA THR A 54 -8.00 11.64 -8.84
C THR A 54 -6.86 12.12 -7.95
N VAL A 55 -6.20 13.22 -8.34
CA VAL A 55 -5.28 13.98 -7.48
C VAL A 55 -5.95 15.30 -7.09
N LEU A 56 -5.89 15.64 -5.81
CA LEU A 56 -6.35 16.91 -5.25
C LEU A 56 -5.14 17.68 -4.73
N TRP A 57 -4.97 18.91 -5.21
CA TRP A 57 -3.78 19.72 -4.93
C TRP A 57 -3.97 20.64 -3.74
N ASN A 58 -3.04 20.54 -2.79
CA ASN A 58 -2.72 21.41 -1.67
C ASN A 58 -2.63 22.89 -2.10
N ASP A 59 -3.34 23.85 -1.49
CA ASP A 59 -3.09 25.27 -1.70
C ASP A 59 -2.26 25.94 -0.58
N GLY A 60 -1.91 25.17 0.44
CA GLY A 60 -1.16 25.59 1.63
C GLY A 60 -1.97 26.38 2.66
N ASN A 61 -3.24 26.67 2.38
CA ASN A 61 -4.17 27.35 3.29
C ASN A 61 -5.19 26.38 3.92
N GLY A 62 -4.96 25.07 3.75
CA GLY A 62 -5.86 24.00 4.17
C GLY A 62 -7.03 23.79 3.21
N ASP A 63 -6.84 24.14 1.93
CA ASP A 63 -7.80 23.95 0.85
C ASP A 63 -7.24 23.10 -0.30
N PHE A 64 -8.07 22.21 -0.86
CA PHE A 64 -7.74 21.46 -2.08
C PHE A 64 -8.37 22.13 -3.29
N SER A 65 -7.69 23.15 -3.81
CA SER A 65 -8.27 24.11 -4.75
C SER A 65 -8.31 23.63 -6.20
N GLU A 66 -7.49 22.64 -6.54
CA GLU A 66 -7.38 22.06 -7.88
C GLU A 66 -7.55 20.55 -7.85
N ARG A 67 -8.22 20.01 -8.87
CA ARG A 67 -8.37 18.57 -9.10
C ARG A 67 -7.82 18.21 -10.47
N GLN A 68 -7.08 17.11 -10.53
CA GLN A 68 -6.62 16.47 -11.76
C GLN A 68 -7.07 15.02 -11.79
N ASP A 69 -7.66 14.57 -12.90
CA ASP A 69 -7.94 13.14 -13.10
C ASP A 69 -6.89 12.55 -14.05
N ILE A 70 -6.23 11.48 -13.63
CA ILE A 70 -5.13 10.83 -14.36
C ILE A 70 -5.64 9.52 -14.93
N TRP A 71 -5.54 9.36 -16.25
CA TRP A 71 -5.92 8.13 -16.93
C TRP A 71 -4.92 7.01 -16.65
N VAL A 72 -5.41 5.89 -16.13
CA VAL A 72 -4.59 4.71 -15.81
C VAL A 72 -4.92 3.50 -16.71
N THR A 73 -5.98 3.63 -17.52
CA THR A 73 -6.37 2.66 -18.53
C THR A 73 -5.65 2.88 -19.85
N ALA A 74 -5.53 1.80 -20.64
CA ALA A 74 -4.99 1.87 -21.99
C ALA A 74 -5.93 2.61 -22.96
N ASN A 75 -7.25 2.41 -22.83
CA ASN A 75 -8.26 3.16 -23.55
C ASN A 75 -8.58 4.45 -22.78
N GLN A 76 -8.14 5.59 -23.31
CA GLN A 76 -8.39 6.92 -22.72
C GLN A 76 -9.63 7.61 -23.33
N ASP A 77 -10.48 6.88 -24.05
CA ASP A 77 -11.73 7.41 -24.57
C ASP A 77 -12.80 7.48 -23.46
N ARG A 78 -13.53 8.58 -23.41
CA ARG A 78 -14.68 8.75 -22.52
C ARG A 78 -15.87 7.87 -22.91
N ASN A 79 -15.84 7.27 -24.10
CA ASN A 79 -16.82 6.31 -24.60
C ASN A 79 -16.33 4.86 -24.55
N ALA A 80 -15.27 4.58 -23.77
CA ALA A 80 -14.87 3.22 -23.46
C ALA A 80 -16.08 2.40 -22.95
N ASP A 81 -16.09 1.11 -23.27
CA ASP A 81 -17.21 0.25 -22.93
C ASP A 81 -17.36 0.13 -21.41
N TRP A 82 -18.58 -0.15 -20.94
CA TRP A 82 -18.93 -0.19 -19.51
C TRP A 82 -18.21 -1.29 -18.71
N ASP A 83 -17.35 -2.07 -19.34
CA ASP A 83 -16.58 -3.15 -18.74
C ASP A 83 -15.06 -3.01 -18.99
N GLU A 84 -14.60 -1.83 -19.44
CA GLU A 84 -13.18 -1.45 -19.66
C GLU A 84 -12.58 -0.59 -18.53
N PHE A 85 -13.11 -0.72 -17.30
CA PHE A 85 -12.61 0.02 -16.13
C PHE A 85 -11.30 -0.55 -15.58
N SER A 86 -10.43 0.32 -15.06
CA SER A 86 -9.22 -0.10 -14.33
C SER A 86 -9.54 -0.67 -12.95
N ASN A 87 -10.61 -0.18 -12.31
CA ASN A 87 -11.01 -0.60 -10.96
C ASN A 87 -9.85 -0.49 -9.97
N VAL A 88 -9.30 0.72 -9.81
CA VAL A 88 -8.20 0.96 -8.87
C VAL A 88 -8.71 0.73 -7.46
N GLN A 89 -8.03 -0.12 -6.69
CA GLN A 89 -8.42 -0.51 -5.33
C GLN A 89 -7.48 0.03 -4.27
N PHE A 90 -6.18 -0.04 -4.55
CA PHE A 90 -5.13 0.41 -3.64
C PHE A 90 -4.30 1.48 -4.32
N ILE A 91 -3.90 2.49 -3.56
CA ILE A 91 -3.04 3.58 -4.00
C ILE A 91 -2.07 3.93 -2.88
N GLU A 92 -0.78 3.98 -3.20
CA GLU A 92 0.27 4.42 -2.28
C GLU A 92 1.23 5.39 -2.99
N VAL A 93 2.08 6.07 -2.22
CA VAL A 93 2.99 7.11 -2.71
C VAL A 93 4.41 6.87 -2.20
N GLY A 94 5.40 7.33 -2.96
CA GLY A 94 6.82 7.21 -2.61
C GLY A 94 7.72 7.55 -3.81
N ASP A 95 9.03 7.65 -3.60
CA ASP A 95 10.00 7.80 -4.69
C ASP A 95 10.38 6.41 -5.23
N PHE A 96 9.64 5.95 -6.23
CA PHE A 96 9.87 4.64 -6.84
C PHE A 96 10.93 4.67 -7.94
N THR A 97 11.21 5.83 -8.53
CA THR A 97 12.10 5.95 -9.70
C THR A 97 13.44 6.62 -9.42
N ASN A 98 13.68 7.03 -8.17
CA ASN A 98 14.87 7.74 -7.69
C ASN A 98 15.10 9.05 -8.44
N ASP A 99 14.04 9.83 -8.59
CA ASP A 99 14.11 11.17 -9.13
C ASP A 99 13.93 12.26 -8.05
N GLY A 100 13.67 11.85 -6.81
CA GLY A 100 13.50 12.72 -5.65
C GLY A 100 12.14 13.38 -5.56
N VAL A 101 11.15 12.87 -6.29
CA VAL A 101 9.76 13.36 -6.29
C VAL A 101 8.82 12.20 -6.01
N ASP A 102 7.80 12.44 -5.18
CA ASP A 102 6.78 11.44 -4.88
C ASP A 102 6.04 11.04 -6.18
N ASP A 103 6.20 9.76 -6.51
CA ASP A 103 5.45 9.01 -7.50
C ASP A 103 4.20 8.37 -6.85
N ILE A 104 3.37 7.73 -7.67
CA ILE A 104 2.19 6.98 -7.20
C ILE A 104 2.32 5.53 -7.64
N VAL A 105 2.06 4.58 -6.75
CA VAL A 105 1.82 3.18 -7.10
C VAL A 105 0.35 2.83 -6.92
N ILE A 106 -0.22 2.11 -7.87
CA ILE A 106 -1.60 1.63 -7.77
C ILE A 106 -1.69 0.13 -7.99
N PHE A 107 -2.64 -0.50 -7.31
CA PHE A 107 -3.19 -1.78 -7.76
C PHE A 107 -4.52 -1.56 -8.47
N GLN A 108 -4.53 -1.88 -9.76
CA GLN A 108 -5.75 -1.92 -10.55
C GLN A 108 -6.22 -3.36 -10.71
N ARG A 109 -7.42 -3.65 -10.20
CA ARG A 109 -7.98 -5.00 -10.19
C ARG A 109 -8.37 -5.47 -11.58
N ASN A 110 -8.61 -4.56 -12.53
CA ASN A 110 -9.17 -4.87 -13.85
C ASN A 110 -10.43 -5.75 -13.71
N ASN A 111 -10.59 -6.77 -14.56
CA ASN A 111 -11.68 -7.74 -14.49
C ASN A 111 -11.18 -9.16 -14.83
N PRO A 112 -10.39 -9.81 -13.95
CA PRO A 112 -9.71 -11.09 -14.23
C PRO A 112 -10.67 -12.24 -14.53
N PHE A 113 -11.90 -12.17 -14.03
CA PHE A 113 -12.91 -13.22 -14.17
C PHE A 113 -13.88 -12.98 -15.34
N LYS A 114 -13.68 -11.94 -16.14
CA LYS A 114 -14.52 -11.66 -17.32
C LYS A 114 -14.47 -12.84 -18.30
N THR A 115 -15.63 -13.20 -18.83
CA THR A 115 -15.76 -14.15 -19.93
C THR A 115 -16.46 -13.51 -21.12
N ASN A 116 -16.10 -13.91 -22.34
CA ASN A 116 -16.84 -13.56 -23.55
C ASN A 116 -18.21 -14.26 -23.59
N GLU A 117 -19.05 -13.92 -24.58
CA GLU A 117 -20.37 -14.52 -24.80
C GLU A 117 -20.35 -16.05 -24.98
N ASP A 118 -19.21 -16.62 -25.39
CA ASP A 118 -18.99 -18.05 -25.54
C ASP A 118 -18.47 -18.74 -24.27
N GLY A 119 -18.32 -17.98 -23.17
CA GLY A 119 -17.80 -18.47 -21.88
C GLY A 119 -16.29 -18.60 -21.82
N THR A 120 -15.55 -18.13 -22.83
CA THR A 120 -14.07 -18.12 -22.79
C THR A 120 -13.55 -17.01 -21.87
N PRO A 121 -12.47 -17.24 -21.10
CA PRO A 121 -11.82 -16.18 -20.33
C PRO A 121 -11.39 -15.03 -21.25
N ALA A 122 -11.80 -13.82 -20.89
CA ALA A 122 -11.58 -12.57 -21.62
C ALA A 122 -11.12 -11.44 -20.69
N GLY A 123 -10.89 -11.77 -19.42
CA GLY A 123 -10.44 -10.86 -18.40
C GLY A 123 -8.96 -10.62 -18.48
N GLU A 124 -8.57 -9.37 -18.27
CA GLU A 124 -7.18 -9.03 -17.98
C GLU A 124 -6.94 -9.20 -16.48
N PRO A 125 -5.82 -9.82 -16.07
CA PRO A 125 -5.46 -9.89 -14.65
C PRO A 125 -5.27 -8.48 -14.10
N GLY A 126 -5.39 -8.35 -12.77
CA GLY A 126 -4.97 -7.13 -12.11
C GLY A 126 -3.49 -6.83 -12.35
N ASN A 127 -3.06 -5.64 -11.99
CA ASN A 127 -1.65 -5.29 -12.02
C ASN A 127 -1.33 -4.16 -11.06
N VAL A 128 -0.08 -4.16 -10.62
CA VAL A 128 0.54 -3.02 -9.96
C VAL A 128 1.17 -2.15 -11.04
N THR A 129 0.93 -0.84 -10.98
CA THR A 129 1.46 0.15 -11.94
C THR A 129 2.07 1.31 -11.17
N ILE A 130 3.29 1.68 -11.54
CA ILE A 130 3.90 2.95 -11.15
C ILE A 130 3.39 4.05 -12.09
N ILE A 131 2.90 5.14 -11.52
CA ILE A 131 2.51 6.37 -12.19
C ILE A 131 3.57 7.40 -11.81
N GLU A 132 4.45 7.67 -12.77
CA GLU A 132 5.62 8.52 -12.60
C GLU A 132 5.19 9.99 -12.63
N ASN A 133 5.60 10.74 -11.64
CA ASN A 133 5.46 12.18 -11.56
C ASN A 133 6.50 12.83 -12.50
N GLY A 134 6.08 13.79 -13.32
CA GLY A 134 7.00 14.47 -14.24
C GLY A 134 7.96 15.45 -13.56
N GLY A 135 7.80 15.65 -12.25
CA GLY A 135 8.68 16.45 -11.41
C GLY A 135 7.97 17.63 -10.74
N CYS A 136 8.68 18.26 -9.80
CA CYS A 136 8.17 19.40 -9.03
C CYS A 136 7.59 20.50 -9.93
N ASN A 137 6.38 20.96 -9.61
CA ASN A 137 5.63 22.00 -10.33
C ASN A 137 5.22 21.68 -11.79
N GLU A 138 5.50 20.49 -12.31
CA GLU A 138 5.10 20.11 -13.67
C GLU A 138 3.63 19.66 -13.72
N LYS A 139 3.14 18.99 -12.66
CA LYS A 139 1.79 18.40 -12.57
C LYS A 139 1.44 17.50 -13.76
N THR A 140 2.43 16.79 -14.27
CA THR A 140 2.31 15.82 -15.36
C THR A 140 2.58 14.42 -14.84
N TRP A 141 1.94 13.44 -15.45
CA TRP A 141 2.03 12.05 -15.02
C TRP A 141 2.24 11.14 -16.23
N SER A 142 3.08 10.11 -16.08
CA SER A 142 3.27 9.05 -17.07
C SER A 142 3.06 7.67 -16.48
N ILE A 143 2.64 6.72 -17.30
CA ILE A 143 2.55 5.32 -16.90
C ILE A 143 3.94 4.69 -17.01
N GLY A 144 4.48 4.28 -15.87
CA GLY A 144 5.79 3.66 -15.73
C GLY A 144 5.74 2.13 -15.74
N ALA A 145 6.53 1.53 -14.84
CA ALA A 145 6.61 0.08 -14.68
C ALA A 145 5.25 -0.55 -14.33
N ARG A 146 5.01 -1.77 -14.82
CA ARG A 146 3.77 -2.51 -14.60
C ARG A 146 4.04 -4.00 -14.39
N PHE A 147 3.43 -4.56 -13.36
CA PHE A 147 3.60 -5.96 -12.97
C PHE A 147 2.26 -6.66 -12.77
N THR A 148 2.10 -7.83 -13.35
CA THR A 148 0.84 -8.58 -13.28
C THR A 148 0.63 -9.23 -11.92
N HIS A 149 -0.53 -8.97 -11.32
CA HIS A 149 -0.99 -9.57 -10.07
C HIS A 149 -2.45 -9.96 -10.25
N PHE A 150 -2.78 -11.24 -10.06
CA PHE A 150 -4.11 -11.73 -10.41
C PHE A 150 -5.21 -11.06 -9.56
N TRP A 151 -5.01 -11.06 -8.25
CA TRP A 151 -5.86 -10.40 -7.26
C TRP A 151 -4.98 -9.98 -6.08
N ALA A 152 -5.09 -8.76 -5.59
CA ALA A 152 -4.38 -8.31 -4.40
C ALA A 152 -5.39 -8.11 -3.25
N TRP A 153 -4.94 -8.43 -2.04
CA TRP A 153 -5.66 -8.12 -0.80
C TRP A 153 -5.22 -6.79 -0.24
N ASP A 154 -3.95 -6.45 -0.45
CA ASP A 154 -3.34 -5.28 0.14
C ASP A 154 -2.05 -4.90 -0.61
N LEU A 155 -1.62 -3.64 -0.47
CA LEU A 155 -0.45 -3.02 -1.12
C LEU A 155 0.20 -2.09 -0.09
N GLU A 156 1.50 -2.28 0.16
CA GLU A 156 2.23 -1.49 1.16
C GLU A 156 3.53 -0.94 0.55
N VAL A 157 3.94 0.24 1.01
CA VAL A 157 5.15 0.93 0.57
C VAL A 157 6.05 1.22 1.75
N SER A 158 7.33 0.89 1.62
CA SER A 158 8.33 1.11 2.67
C SER A 158 9.72 1.04 2.07
N ASP A 159 10.65 1.89 2.51
CA ASP A 159 12.08 1.68 2.28
C ASP A 159 12.53 0.53 3.19
N LEU A 160 12.55 -0.71 2.67
CA LEU A 160 12.81 -1.90 3.49
C LEU A 160 14.28 -2.00 3.88
N ASN A 161 15.17 -1.41 3.10
CA ASN A 161 16.61 -1.63 3.20
C ASN A 161 17.39 -0.35 3.54
N ASP A 162 16.68 0.73 3.87
CA ASP A 162 17.19 2.08 4.17
C ASP A 162 18.12 2.65 3.07
N ASP A 163 17.82 2.38 1.79
CA ASP A 163 18.60 2.91 0.66
C ASP A 163 18.06 4.23 0.08
N GLY A 164 16.95 4.71 0.63
CA GLY A 164 16.27 5.95 0.29
C GLY A 164 15.34 5.84 -0.92
N ASN A 165 15.15 4.65 -1.51
CA ASN A 165 14.13 4.39 -2.50
C ASN A 165 13.00 3.60 -1.86
N ASP A 166 11.76 3.99 -2.14
CA ASP A 166 10.63 3.28 -1.60
C ASP A 166 10.41 1.95 -2.34
N ASP A 167 10.24 0.88 -1.57
CA ASP A 167 9.95 -0.46 -2.08
C ASP A 167 8.44 -0.71 -2.08
N VAL A 168 7.98 -1.56 -2.99
CA VAL A 168 6.55 -1.91 -3.12
C VAL A 168 6.34 -3.36 -2.75
N MET A 169 5.44 -3.62 -1.81
CA MET A 169 5.01 -4.97 -1.43
C MET A 169 3.56 -5.19 -1.78
N VAL A 170 3.25 -6.37 -2.32
CA VAL A 170 1.89 -6.73 -2.75
C VAL A 170 1.51 -8.06 -2.16
N LEU A 171 0.46 -8.08 -1.32
CA LEU A 171 -0.15 -9.32 -0.84
C LEU A 171 -1.16 -9.81 -1.88
N ASP A 172 -0.79 -10.83 -2.65
CA ASP A 172 -1.59 -11.34 -3.76
C ASP A 172 -2.12 -12.77 -3.56
N LEU A 173 -3.23 -13.05 -4.24
CA LEU A 173 -3.77 -14.38 -4.47
C LEU A 173 -3.50 -14.76 -5.93
N GLN A 174 -2.93 -15.93 -6.14
CA GLN A 174 -2.61 -16.42 -7.48
C GLN A 174 -3.86 -16.82 -8.26
N ALA A 175 -3.72 -16.96 -9.58
CA ALA A 175 -4.81 -17.33 -10.49
C ALA A 175 -5.40 -18.73 -10.22
N ASP A 176 -4.71 -19.57 -9.45
CA ASP A 176 -5.25 -20.84 -8.95
C ASP A 176 -6.29 -20.67 -7.84
N ILE A 177 -6.50 -19.44 -7.35
CA ILE A 177 -7.38 -19.03 -6.25
C ILE A 177 -7.16 -19.79 -4.94
N THR A 178 -6.00 -20.41 -4.76
CA THR A 178 -5.65 -21.21 -3.59
C THR A 178 -4.35 -20.81 -2.94
N THR A 179 -3.41 -20.19 -3.66
CA THR A 179 -2.08 -19.86 -3.15
C THR A 179 -1.95 -18.36 -2.91
N GLN A 180 -1.59 -17.96 -1.69
CA GLN A 180 -1.23 -16.57 -1.37
C GLN A 180 0.29 -16.38 -1.31
N ARG A 181 0.74 -15.18 -1.60
CA ARG A 181 2.15 -14.76 -1.48
C ARG A 181 2.22 -13.25 -1.25
N VAL A 182 3.37 -12.81 -0.77
CA VAL A 182 3.79 -11.42 -0.90
C VAL A 182 4.83 -11.33 -2.00
N VAL A 183 4.73 -10.29 -2.82
CA VAL A 183 5.74 -9.97 -3.84
C VAL A 183 6.30 -8.60 -3.55
N THR A 184 7.62 -8.53 -3.37
CA THR A 184 8.35 -7.30 -3.06
C THR A 184 9.12 -6.84 -4.30
N TYR A 185 8.98 -5.57 -4.66
CA TYR A 185 9.74 -4.91 -5.70
C TYR A 185 10.64 -3.88 -5.04
N LEU A 186 11.94 -4.16 -5.04
CA LEU A 186 12.90 -3.22 -4.48
C LEU A 186 13.14 -2.04 -5.44
N GLY A 187 13.20 -0.85 -4.89
CA GLY A 187 13.55 0.39 -5.56
C GLY A 187 15.02 0.40 -6.03
N PRO A 188 15.37 1.25 -7.01
CA PRO A 188 14.46 1.95 -7.92
C PRO A 188 13.72 0.98 -8.86
N ILE A 189 12.43 1.18 -9.03
CA ILE A 189 11.52 0.33 -9.80
C ILE A 189 11.54 0.74 -11.27
N THR A 190 11.82 -0.22 -12.13
CA THR A 190 11.76 -0.09 -13.59
C THR A 190 10.97 -1.24 -14.20
N SER A 191 10.65 -1.17 -15.48
CA SER A 191 10.05 -2.31 -16.21
C SER A 191 10.90 -3.60 -16.20
N SER A 192 12.16 -3.54 -15.79
CA SER A 192 13.05 -4.70 -15.67
C SER A 192 13.16 -5.27 -14.24
N THR A 193 12.65 -4.55 -13.24
CA THR A 193 12.67 -4.96 -11.82
C THR A 193 11.95 -6.30 -11.67
N GLN A 194 12.57 -7.21 -10.92
CA GLN A 194 12.03 -8.54 -10.67
C GLN A 194 11.41 -8.59 -9.28
N GLY A 195 10.17 -9.06 -9.18
CA GLY A 195 9.53 -9.27 -7.89
C GLY A 195 10.17 -10.42 -7.12
N ILE A 196 10.49 -10.17 -5.84
CA ILE A 196 10.96 -11.16 -4.88
C ILE A 196 9.72 -11.79 -4.24
N VAL A 197 9.59 -13.11 -4.32
CA VAL A 197 8.38 -13.81 -3.90
C VAL A 197 8.57 -14.50 -2.55
N THR A 198 7.73 -14.15 -1.59
CA THR A 198 7.54 -14.84 -0.31
C THR A 198 6.26 -15.64 -0.35
N ASN A 199 6.35 -16.96 -0.49
CA ASN A 199 5.17 -17.83 -0.56
C ASN A 199 4.53 -18.01 0.82
N LEU A 200 3.24 -17.67 0.98
CA LEU A 200 2.50 -17.80 2.24
C LEU A 200 1.72 -19.11 2.33
N GLY A 201 1.71 -19.90 1.25
CA GLY A 201 1.08 -21.21 1.18
C GLY A 201 -0.40 -21.17 0.81
N PRO A 202 -1.11 -22.29 1.04
CA PRO A 202 -2.51 -22.43 0.67
C PRO A 202 -3.44 -21.63 1.58
N ALA A 203 -4.34 -20.85 0.99
CA ALA A 203 -5.38 -20.10 1.67
C ALA A 203 -6.31 -20.99 2.52
N GLN A 204 -6.47 -22.27 2.19
CA GLN A 204 -7.25 -23.21 3.02
C GLN A 204 -6.57 -23.53 4.36
N GLN A 205 -5.29 -23.22 4.53
CA GLN A 205 -4.60 -23.38 5.81
C GLN A 205 -4.68 -22.10 6.63
N ASN A 206 -4.31 -20.98 6.03
CA ASN A 206 -4.37 -19.65 6.64
C ASN A 206 -4.65 -18.66 5.52
N THR A 207 -5.47 -17.65 5.78
CA THR A 207 -5.56 -16.50 4.89
C THR A 207 -4.82 -15.31 5.48
N TYR A 208 -4.42 -14.39 4.61
CA TYR A 208 -3.86 -13.09 4.96
C TYR A 208 -4.60 -12.04 4.15
N ARG A 209 -5.00 -10.94 4.78
CA ARG A 209 -5.85 -9.92 4.14
C ARG A 209 -5.36 -8.49 4.34
N ALA A 210 -4.50 -8.29 5.33
CA ALA A 210 -3.85 -7.01 5.61
C ALA A 210 -2.42 -7.27 6.05
N PHE A 211 -1.52 -6.36 5.70
CA PHE A 211 -0.15 -6.36 6.19
C PHE A 211 0.38 -4.93 6.22
N THR A 212 1.43 -4.73 6.99
CA THR A 212 2.15 -3.45 6.99
C THR A 212 3.65 -3.69 7.15
N ALA A 213 4.45 -2.63 7.14
CA ALA A 213 5.88 -2.71 7.31
C ALA A 213 6.40 -1.78 8.41
N GLY A 214 7.46 -2.21 9.08
CA GLY A 214 8.15 -1.41 10.08
C GLY A 214 9.23 -2.22 10.79
N ASP A 215 10.25 -1.53 11.28
CA ASP A 215 11.37 -2.11 12.03
C ASP A 215 10.90 -2.69 13.37
N TRP A 216 11.21 -3.96 13.62
CA TRP A 216 10.88 -4.66 14.86
C TRP A 216 11.87 -4.39 15.99
N GLY A 217 13.04 -3.84 15.69
CA GLY A 217 14.08 -3.41 16.62
C GLY A 217 15.20 -4.43 16.79
N GLU A 218 15.32 -5.39 15.88
CA GLU A 218 16.46 -6.29 15.76
C GLU A 218 17.64 -5.58 15.11
N SER A 219 18.85 -6.07 15.41
CA SER A 219 20.05 -5.58 14.77
C SER A 219 20.69 -6.72 14.01
N GLN A 220 20.84 -6.60 12.69
CA GLN A 220 21.58 -7.58 11.91
C GLN A 220 23.05 -7.20 11.81
N VAL A 221 23.95 -8.06 12.32
CA VAL A 221 25.40 -7.87 12.15
C VAL A 221 25.80 -8.26 10.73
N GLY A 222 26.28 -7.30 9.95
CA GLY A 222 26.84 -7.53 8.61
C GLY A 222 26.39 -6.55 7.53
N GLY A 223 25.36 -5.74 7.75
CA GLY A 223 24.96 -4.69 6.81
C GLY A 223 25.66 -3.35 7.06
N GLY A 224 25.50 -2.44 6.11
CA GLY A 224 26.26 -1.19 6.05
C GLY A 224 27.44 -1.25 5.07
N LEU A 225 27.74 -0.11 4.47
CA LEU A 225 28.78 0.06 3.45
C LEU A 225 30.13 -0.52 3.93
N GLY A 226 30.48 -1.72 3.44
CA GLY A 226 31.72 -2.42 3.78
C GLY A 226 31.58 -3.70 4.61
N GLY A 227 30.37 -4.19 4.88
CA GLY A 227 30.11 -5.54 5.40
C GLY A 227 30.53 -5.78 6.86
N GLY A 228 30.51 -4.72 7.68
CA GLY A 228 30.93 -4.78 9.09
C GLY A 228 30.12 -3.91 10.04
N GLY A 229 28.98 -3.36 9.61
CA GLY A 229 28.06 -2.60 10.46
C GLY A 229 26.88 -3.44 10.95
N THR A 230 26.02 -2.82 11.76
CA THR A 230 24.65 -3.26 12.00
C THR A 230 23.76 -2.63 10.93
N CYS A 231 22.92 -3.40 10.26
CA CYS A 231 21.77 -2.86 9.53
C CYS A 231 20.51 -3.01 10.37
N PHE A 232 19.64 -2.02 10.18
CA PHE A 232 18.24 -2.00 10.57
C PHE A 232 17.45 -2.07 9.27
N ASP A 233 16.30 -2.70 9.32
CA ASP A 233 15.44 -2.89 8.16
C ASP A 233 13.98 -2.94 8.60
N ASN A 234 13.09 -2.55 7.68
CA ASN A 234 11.67 -2.71 7.95
C ASN A 234 11.27 -4.16 7.67
N ASP A 235 10.57 -4.74 8.63
CA ASP A 235 10.02 -6.08 8.54
C ASP A 235 8.60 -6.09 8.02
N MET A 236 8.15 -7.25 7.58
CA MET A 236 6.76 -7.44 7.16
C MET A 236 5.90 -7.94 8.31
N TRP A 237 4.86 -7.19 8.65
CA TRP A 237 3.88 -7.50 9.68
C TRP A 237 2.60 -8.04 9.04
N LEU A 238 2.44 -9.36 9.04
CA LEU A 238 1.33 -10.07 8.39
C LEU A 238 0.20 -10.38 9.39
N LEU A 239 -1.01 -9.88 9.11
CA LEU A 239 -2.20 -10.30 9.84
C LEU A 239 -2.72 -11.64 9.31
N ARG A 240 -2.63 -12.68 10.15
CA ARG A 240 -3.12 -14.01 9.83
C ARG A 240 -4.57 -14.19 10.26
N SER A 241 -5.35 -14.76 9.34
CA SER A 241 -6.77 -15.08 9.45
C SER A 241 -7.05 -16.58 9.32
N GLU A 242 -8.32 -16.97 9.45
CA GLU A 242 -8.80 -18.34 9.24
C GLU A 242 -8.43 -18.90 7.84
N GLY A 243 -8.37 -20.22 7.72
CA GLY A 243 -8.23 -20.86 6.41
C GLY A 243 -9.55 -20.82 5.64
N LEU A 244 -9.51 -20.43 4.36
CA LEU A 244 -10.68 -20.26 3.50
C LEU A 244 -10.49 -20.96 2.15
N ASP A 245 -11.53 -21.63 1.68
CA ASP A 245 -11.64 -22.06 0.28
C ASP A 245 -12.35 -20.98 -0.54
N TYR A 246 -11.59 -20.17 -1.29
CA TYR A 246 -12.15 -19.09 -2.13
C TYR A 246 -13.11 -19.58 -3.22
N ALA A 247 -13.06 -20.85 -3.64
CA ALA A 247 -13.99 -21.37 -4.63
C ALA A 247 -15.41 -21.56 -4.06
N THR A 248 -15.51 -21.88 -2.77
CA THR A 248 -16.78 -22.22 -2.11
C THR A 248 -17.20 -21.23 -1.01
N GLY A 249 -16.28 -20.36 -0.59
CA GLY A 249 -16.42 -19.48 0.57
C GLY A 249 -16.46 -20.23 1.91
N GLN A 250 -16.07 -21.51 1.95
CA GLN A 250 -16.11 -22.31 3.17
C GLN A 250 -14.84 -22.10 4.00
N VAL A 251 -15.01 -21.85 5.30
CA VAL A 251 -13.93 -21.87 6.28
C VAL A 251 -13.45 -23.32 6.44
N THR A 252 -12.15 -23.53 6.27
CA THR A 252 -11.49 -24.84 6.23
C THR A 252 -10.54 -25.07 7.40
N ASN A 253 -9.96 -24.00 7.95
CA ASN A 253 -9.19 -24.04 9.19
C ASN A 253 -9.62 -22.88 10.11
N PRO A 254 -10.55 -23.12 11.04
CA PRO A 254 -11.04 -22.08 11.94
C PRO A 254 -9.92 -21.47 12.79
N GLY A 255 -10.01 -20.18 13.02
CA GLY A 255 -9.14 -19.43 13.93
C GLY A 255 -9.62 -17.99 13.98
N ASN A 256 -9.01 -17.21 14.86
CA ASN A 256 -9.28 -15.79 14.95
C ASN A 256 -8.35 -15.02 14.00
N ASP A 257 -8.73 -13.78 13.72
CA ASP A 257 -7.98 -12.81 12.93
C ASP A 257 -7.07 -11.96 13.83
N ASP A 258 -6.28 -12.60 14.70
CA ASP A 258 -5.61 -11.89 15.81
C ASP A 258 -4.11 -12.15 15.87
N ASN A 259 -3.56 -12.94 14.94
CA ASN A 259 -2.15 -13.30 14.97
C ASN A 259 -1.37 -12.46 13.96
N VAL A 260 -0.61 -11.50 14.46
CA VAL A 260 0.30 -10.69 13.65
C VAL A 260 1.66 -11.36 13.64
N SER A 261 2.10 -11.77 12.46
CA SER A 261 3.41 -12.41 12.26
C SER A 261 4.40 -11.40 11.73
N ILE A 262 5.55 -11.26 12.37
CA ILE A 262 6.65 -10.43 11.91
C ILE A 262 7.62 -11.34 11.17
N VAL A 263 7.81 -11.05 9.88
CA VAL A 263 8.65 -11.78 8.96
C VAL A 263 9.84 -10.93 8.60
N GLU A 264 10.99 -11.40 9.06
CA GLU A 264 12.30 -10.76 8.92
C GLU A 264 12.67 -10.45 7.47
N PHE A 265 12.95 -9.18 7.16
CA PHE A 265 13.71 -8.80 5.99
C PHE A 265 15.20 -9.07 6.24
N ASN A 266 15.96 -9.33 5.19
CA ASN A 266 17.40 -9.50 5.33
C ASN A 266 18.14 -8.41 4.59
N CYS A 267 18.49 -7.33 5.28
CA CYS A 267 19.31 -6.22 4.78
C CYS A 267 20.70 -6.60 4.22
N GLN A 268 21.19 -7.85 4.40
CA GLN A 268 22.45 -8.29 3.78
C GLN A 268 22.24 -8.90 2.40
N THR A 269 21.10 -9.56 2.20
CA THR A 269 20.74 -10.19 0.91
C THR A 269 19.65 -9.43 0.17
N ASN A 270 19.06 -8.42 0.79
CA ASN A 270 17.87 -7.68 0.37
C ASN A 270 16.72 -8.61 -0.02
N THR A 271 16.36 -9.52 0.89
CA THR A 271 15.31 -10.52 0.63
C THR A 271 14.57 -10.93 1.89
N PHE A 272 13.26 -11.08 1.76
CA PHE A 272 12.45 -11.94 2.63
C PHE A 272 12.72 -13.44 2.38
N PRO A 273 12.31 -14.33 3.30
CA PRO A 273 12.37 -15.78 3.06
C PRO A 273 11.52 -16.20 1.85
N LEU A 274 12.00 -17.19 1.08
CA LEU A 274 11.26 -17.71 -0.08
C LEU A 274 9.87 -18.27 0.28
N SER A 275 9.66 -18.66 1.53
CA SER A 275 8.39 -19.18 2.01
C SER A 275 8.25 -18.88 3.49
N TYR A 276 7.06 -18.45 3.90
CA TYR A 276 6.69 -18.27 5.28
C TYR A 276 5.55 -19.24 5.62
N THR A 277 5.59 -19.82 6.82
CA THR A 277 4.53 -20.70 7.30
C THR A 277 4.21 -20.34 8.73
N PHE A 278 2.98 -19.87 8.94
CA PHE A 278 2.50 -19.49 10.26
C PHE A 278 2.68 -20.60 11.30
N SER A 279 3.20 -20.20 12.47
CA SER A 279 3.38 -21.07 13.63
C SER A 279 3.18 -20.26 14.91
N THR A 280 2.41 -20.80 15.86
CA THR A 280 2.27 -20.21 17.20
C THR A 280 3.51 -20.39 18.07
N THR A 281 4.48 -21.16 17.59
CA THR A 281 5.83 -21.27 18.14
C THR A 281 6.81 -20.95 17.01
N PRO A 282 7.02 -19.65 16.71
CA PRO A 282 7.85 -19.23 15.57
C PRO A 282 9.32 -19.66 15.76
N GLY A 283 10.04 -19.70 14.64
CA GLY A 283 11.46 -20.05 14.60
C GLY A 283 12.37 -18.98 15.20
N VAL A 284 13.68 -19.11 14.97
CA VAL A 284 14.63 -18.04 15.30
C VAL A 284 14.51 -16.95 14.23
N GLY A 285 14.32 -15.69 14.64
CA GLY A 285 14.13 -14.56 13.72
C GLY A 285 12.70 -14.45 13.16
N GLU A 286 11.73 -15.09 13.81
CA GLU A 286 10.32 -14.91 13.49
C GLU A 286 9.59 -14.58 14.80
N HIS A 287 8.63 -13.67 14.73
CA HIS A 287 7.83 -13.28 15.89
C HIS A 287 6.34 -13.36 15.55
N VAL A 288 5.53 -13.70 16.56
CA VAL A 288 4.08 -13.71 16.43
C VAL A 288 3.49 -13.07 17.66
N ILE A 289 2.65 -12.06 17.45
CA ILE A 289 1.88 -11.37 18.47
C ILE A 289 0.44 -11.84 18.33
N ASN A 290 -0.11 -12.40 19.40
CA ASN A 290 -1.53 -12.74 19.47
C ASN A 290 -2.27 -11.60 20.20
N MET A 291 -3.15 -10.93 19.47
CA MET A 291 -3.88 -9.74 19.92
C MET A 291 -5.16 -10.09 20.69
N GLN A 292 -5.55 -11.37 20.75
CA GLN A 292 -6.70 -11.87 21.49
C GLN A 292 -8.05 -11.27 21.06
N THR A 293 -8.17 -10.86 19.79
CA THR A 293 -9.44 -10.46 19.16
C THR A 293 -10.12 -11.66 18.51
N GLU A 294 -11.43 -11.58 18.24
CA GLU A 294 -12.14 -12.63 17.47
C GLU A 294 -12.00 -12.37 15.97
N THR A 295 -12.24 -11.12 15.57
CA THR A 295 -12.23 -10.67 14.18
C THR A 295 -11.54 -9.32 14.06
N SER A 296 -10.69 -9.20 13.05
CA SER A 296 -9.95 -7.99 12.71
C SER A 296 -9.75 -7.97 11.20
N SER A 297 -9.68 -6.78 10.62
CA SER A 297 -9.56 -6.62 9.17
C SER A 297 -8.33 -5.83 8.75
N ASP A 298 -7.64 -5.18 9.68
CA ASP A 298 -6.60 -4.20 9.37
C ASP A 298 -5.66 -3.98 10.57
N LEU A 299 -4.42 -3.61 10.28
CA LEU A 299 -3.37 -3.34 11.26
C LEU A 299 -2.50 -2.15 10.84
N ALA A 300 -1.87 -1.51 11.81
CA ALA A 300 -0.86 -0.49 11.56
C ALA A 300 0.24 -0.56 12.62
N VAL A 301 1.46 -0.26 12.21
CA VAL A 301 2.60 -0.09 13.12
C VAL A 301 3.14 1.33 13.03
N ALA A 302 3.71 1.82 14.12
CA ALA A 302 4.32 3.15 14.15
C ALA A 302 5.42 3.26 15.19
N ASP A 303 6.48 3.97 14.81
CA ASP A 303 7.46 4.57 15.71
C ASP A 303 6.89 5.90 16.24
N LEU A 304 6.75 6.02 17.56
CA LEU A 304 6.19 7.21 18.21
C LEU A 304 7.24 8.14 18.79
N ASP A 305 8.47 7.68 19.00
CA ASP A 305 9.55 8.46 19.62
C ASP A 305 10.68 8.85 18.68
N GLY A 306 10.66 8.35 17.44
CA GLY A 306 11.55 8.71 16.35
C GLY A 306 12.89 7.99 16.39
N ASP A 307 12.98 6.84 17.06
CA ASP A 307 14.19 6.04 17.14
C ASP A 307 14.38 5.04 15.98
N GLY A 308 13.39 4.94 15.09
CA GLY A 308 13.34 4.08 13.93
C GLY A 308 12.59 2.77 14.17
N VAL A 309 12.24 2.44 15.42
CA VAL A 309 11.65 1.14 15.80
C VAL A 309 10.15 1.27 16.04
N ALA A 310 9.37 0.28 15.62
CA ALA A 310 7.95 0.23 15.89
C ALA A 310 7.66 0.11 17.40
N ASP A 311 7.07 1.14 17.98
CA ASP A 311 6.64 1.19 19.39
C ASP A 311 5.24 0.62 19.60
N VAL A 312 4.40 0.77 18.58
CA VAL A 312 2.96 0.51 18.66
C VAL A 312 2.52 -0.35 17.50
N LEU A 313 1.79 -1.40 17.84
CA LEU A 313 0.93 -2.14 16.93
C LEU A 313 -0.53 -1.81 17.29
N ALA A 314 -1.27 -1.31 16.31
CA ALA A 314 -2.71 -1.16 16.36
C ALA A 314 -3.37 -2.22 15.47
N LEU A 315 -4.48 -2.78 15.95
CA LEU A 315 -5.31 -3.72 15.21
C LEU A 315 -6.75 -3.23 15.32
N ASN A 316 -7.49 -3.20 14.22
CA ASN A 316 -8.90 -2.91 14.31
C ASN A 316 -9.66 -4.14 14.83
N ASP A 317 -10.57 -3.94 15.77
CA ASP A 317 -11.47 -5.00 16.23
C ASP A 317 -12.77 -4.86 15.45
N ALA A 318 -13.16 -5.90 14.73
CA ALA A 318 -14.42 -5.95 14.01
C ALA A 318 -15.48 -6.58 14.93
N ASP A 319 -16.45 -5.78 15.40
CA ASP A 319 -17.68 -6.27 16.05
C ASP A 319 -18.76 -6.64 15.00
#